data_AF-A0A0V0G9C0-F1
#
_entry.id   AF-A0A0V0G9C0-F1
#
_cell.length_a   1.000
_cell.length_b   1.000
_cell.length_c   1.000
_cell.angle_alpha   90.00
_cell.angle_beta   90.00
_cell.angle_gamma   90.00
#
_symmetry.space_group_name_H-M   'P 1'
#
loop_
_entity.id
_entity.type
_entity.pdbx_description
1 polymer ?
#
loop_
_entity_poly.entity_id
_entity_poly.type
_entity_poly.pdbx_seq_one_letter_code
_entity_poly.pdbx_strand_id
1 'polypeptide(L)'
;MSQRAKVIDLYKTLLHLGKDYPQGFDYFRSRLKKAFLKNKDVTDPERIQKMIAHGEFVKKEIEALYMLKKYRTLKRRYNDDDNQ
;
A
#
# COMPACT_ATOMS: atom_id res chain seq x y z
N MET A 1 -20.56 -7.92 1.86
CA MET A 1 -20.03 -6.73 2.59
C MET A 1 -20.50 -5.46 1.90
N SER A 2 -20.95 -4.46 2.66
CA SER A 2 -21.27 -3.12 2.15
C SER A 2 -20.04 -2.45 1.53
N GLN A 3 -20.23 -1.60 0.51
CA GLN A 3 -19.14 -0.81 -0.11
C GLN A 3 -18.38 0.02 0.92
N ARG A 4 -19.08 0.58 1.93
CA ARG A 4 -18.43 1.32 3.02
C ARG A 4 -17.48 0.45 3.83
N ALA A 5 -17.86 -0.80 4.11
CA ALA A 5 -17.02 -1.74 4.84
C ALA A 5 -15.73 -2.07 4.07
N LYS A 6 -15.84 -2.29 2.75
CA LYS A 6 -14.68 -2.52 1.87
C LYS A 6 -13.71 -1.33 1.87
N VAL A 7 -14.22 -0.11 1.79
CA VAL A 7 -13.40 1.12 1.82
C VAL A 7 -12.66 1.26 3.16
N ILE A 8 -13.34 0.99 4.27
CA ILE A 8 -12.74 1.05 5.62
C ILE A 8 -11.64 0.01 5.77
N ASP A 9 -11.89 -1.23 5.31
CA ASP A 9 -10.93 -2.32 5.37
C ASP A 9 -9.67 -2.02 4.53
N LEU A 10 -9.88 -1.53 3.31
CA LEU A 10 -8.80 -1.08 2.43
C LEU A 10 -7.94 0.01 3.08
N TYR A 11 -8.58 1.02 3.70
CA TYR A 11 -7.85 2.09 4.40
C TYR A 11 -6.99 1.54 5.55
N LYS A 12 -7.55 0.64 6.37
CA LYS A 12 -6.81 0.02 7.49
C LYS A 12 -5.64 -0.83 7.00
N THR A 13 -5.85 -1.60 5.92
CA THR A 13 -4.81 -2.45 5.32
C THR A 13 -3.67 -1.61 4.76
N LEU A 14 -3.98 -0.57 3.98
CA LEU A 14 -2.96 0.34 3.44
C LEU A 14 -2.22 1.07 4.56
N LEU A 15 -2.92 1.49 5.61
CA LEU A 15 -2.29 2.12 6.77
C LEU A 15 -1.33 1.17 7.50
N HIS A 16 -1.70 -0.11 7.63
CA HIS A 16 -0.82 -1.12 8.21
C HIS A 16 0.43 -1.33 7.36
N LEU A 17 0.27 -1.50 6.04
CA LEU A 17 1.38 -1.65 5.10
C LEU A 17 2.29 -0.42 5.07
N GLY A 18 1.76 0.78 5.32
CA GLY A 18 2.53 2.02 5.33
C GLY A 18 3.52 2.18 6.49
N LYS A 19 3.50 1.31 7.50
CA LYS A 19 4.39 1.42 8.68
C LYS A 19 5.87 1.32 8.33
N ASP A 20 6.21 0.43 7.40
CA ASP A 20 7.59 0.17 6.98
C ASP A 20 7.97 0.95 5.71
N TYR A 21 7.19 1.98 5.36
CA TYR A 21 7.40 2.75 4.15
C TYR A 21 8.74 3.51 4.20
N PRO A 22 9.55 3.52 3.13
CA PRO A 22 10.92 4.06 3.18
C PRO A 22 11.04 5.53 3.64
N GLN A 23 10.02 6.34 3.37
CA GLN A 23 9.96 7.77 3.76
C GLN A 23 9.33 7.99 5.14
N GLY A 24 9.02 6.93 5.87
CA GLY A 24 8.40 6.97 7.19
C GLY A 24 6.87 6.89 7.17
N PHE A 25 6.31 6.48 8.31
CA PHE A 25 4.89 6.24 8.48
C PHE A 25 4.05 7.51 8.35
N ASP A 26 4.47 8.63 8.93
CA ASP A 26 3.70 9.89 8.88
C ASP A 26 3.60 10.46 7.46
N TYR A 27 4.68 10.33 6.68
CA TYR A 27 4.68 10.69 5.26
C TYR A 27 3.64 9.87 4.49
N PHE A 28 3.62 8.55 4.69
CA PHE A 28 2.65 7.67 4.04
C PHE A 28 1.22 7.96 4.50
N ARG A 29 1.00 8.03 5.81
CA ARG A 29 -0.31 8.27 6.45
C ARG A 29 -0.95 9.57 5.98
N SER A 30 -0.18 10.65 5.92
CA SER A 30 -0.70 11.96 5.48
C SER A 30 -1.19 11.93 4.03
N ARG A 31 -0.44 11.27 3.13
CA ARG A 31 -0.82 11.10 1.72
C ARG A 31 -2.00 10.16 1.53
N LEU A 32 -2.03 9.04 2.26
CA LEU A 32 -3.15 8.11 2.26
C LEU A 32 -4.43 8.83 2.70
N LYS A 33 -4.40 9.53 3.84
CA LYS A 33 -5.54 10.30 4.34
C LYS A 33 -6.01 11.34 3.32
N LYS A 34 -5.09 12.08 2.70
CA LYS A 34 -5.41 13.08 1.67
C LYS A 34 -6.10 12.46 0.45
N ALA A 35 -5.66 11.29 0.00
CA ALA A 35 -6.25 10.58 -1.13
C ALA A 35 -7.70 10.13 -0.85
N PHE A 36 -7.96 9.59 0.34
CA PHE A 36 -9.31 9.18 0.73
C PHE A 36 -10.23 10.40 0.95
N LEU A 37 -9.73 11.46 1.59
CA LEU A 37 -10.50 12.69 1.79
C LEU A 37 -10.88 13.38 0.49
N LYS A 38 -9.99 13.38 -0.52
CA LYS A 38 -10.27 13.96 -1.84
C LYS A 38 -11.48 13.31 -2.52
N ASN A 39 -11.79 12.06 -2.20
CA ASN A 39 -12.84 11.28 -2.84
C ASN A 39 -14.03 10.98 -1.90
N LYS A 40 -14.13 11.69 -0.77
CA LYS A 40 -15.17 11.45 0.25
C LYS A 40 -16.60 11.67 -0.27
N ASP A 41 -16.77 12.55 -1.25
CA ASP A 41 -18.07 12.97 -1.77
C ASP A 41 -18.52 12.12 -2.98
N VAL A 42 -17.76 11.09 -3.35
CA VAL A 42 -18.13 10.16 -4.43
C VAL A 42 -19.25 9.24 -3.94
N THR A 43 -20.42 9.36 -4.56
CA THR A 43 -21.63 8.58 -4.23
C THR A 43 -21.96 7.50 -5.27
N ASP A 44 -21.38 7.60 -6.47
CA ASP A 44 -21.63 6.66 -7.55
C ASP A 44 -21.06 5.25 -7.25
N PRO A 45 -21.90 4.19 -7.18
CA PRO A 45 -21.46 2.85 -6.83
C PRO A 45 -20.39 2.26 -7.76
N GLU A 46 -20.48 2.52 -9.08
CA GLU A 46 -19.52 1.99 -10.05
C GLU A 46 -18.15 2.65 -9.88
N ARG A 47 -18.13 3.98 -9.71
CA ARG A 47 -16.91 4.72 -9.43
C ARG A 47 -16.27 4.27 -8.13
N ILE A 48 -17.04 4.07 -7.06
CA ILE A 48 -16.52 3.54 -5.78
C ILE A 48 -15.84 2.18 -6.01
N GLN A 49 -16.47 1.28 -6.77
CA GLN A 49 -15.90 -0.04 -7.04
C GLN A 49 -14.58 0.05 -7.83
N LYS A 50 -14.50 0.93 -8.84
CA LYS A 50 -13.25 1.19 -9.59
C LYS A 50 -12.14 1.72 -8.68
N MET A 51 -12.48 2.62 -7.76
CA MET A 51 -11.51 3.19 -6.82
C MET A 51 -11.01 2.19 -5.78
N ILE A 52 -11.89 1.30 -5.32
CA ILE A 52 -11.50 0.17 -4.45
C ILE A 52 -10.51 -0.73 -5.21
N ALA A 53 -10.83 -1.11 -6.46
CA ALA A 53 -9.94 -1.94 -7.27
C ALA A 53 -8.56 -1.28 -7.50
N HIS A 54 -8.54 0.03 -7.73
CA HIS A 54 -7.30 0.79 -7.81
C HIS A 54 -6.51 0.75 -6.49
N GLY A 55 -7.18 0.87 -5.34
CA GLY A 55 -6.51 0.75 -4.04
C GLY A 55 -5.96 -0.65 -3.76
N GLU A 56 -6.64 -1.71 -4.22
CA GLU A 56 -6.14 -3.08 -4.15
C GLU A 56 -4.91 -3.30 -5.05
N PHE A 57 -4.85 -2.63 -6.20
CA PHE A 57 -3.66 -2.61 -7.04
C PHE A 57 -2.47 -1.96 -6.32
N VAL A 58 -2.67 -0.77 -5.73
CA VAL A 58 -1.64 -0.07 -4.95
C VAL A 58 -1.15 -0.92 -3.76
N LYS A 59 -2.05 -1.67 -3.11
CA LYS A 59 -1.68 -2.62 -2.05
C LYS A 59 -0.63 -3.62 -2.55
N LYS A 60 -0.86 -4.24 -3.71
CA LYS A 60 0.06 -5.20 -4.34
C LYS A 60 1.39 -4.57 -4.72
N GLU A 61 1.39 -3.32 -5.18
CA GLU A 61 2.64 -2.60 -5.49
C GLU A 61 3.51 -2.38 -4.25
N ILE A 62 2.90 -2.02 -3.12
CA ILE A 62 3.61 -1.85 -1.84
C ILE A 62 4.18 -3.19 -1.36
N GLU A 63 3.39 -4.27 -1.44
CA GLU A 63 3.86 -5.63 -1.12
C GLU A 63 5.04 -6.05 -2.00
N ALA A 64 4.97 -5.80 -3.31
CA ALA A 64 6.05 -6.08 -4.25
C ALA A 64 7.32 -5.28 -3.93
N LEU A 65 7.18 -4.01 -3.52
CA LEU A 65 8.30 -3.18 -3.08
C LEU A 65 8.99 -3.78 -1.84
N TYR A 66 8.23 -4.32 -0.89
CA TYR A 66 8.80 -5.01 0.27
C TYR A 66 9.50 -6.32 -0.11
N MET A 67 8.93 -7.11 -1.02
CA MET A 67 9.58 -8.32 -1.53
C MET A 67 10.89 -7.99 -2.26
N LEU A 68 10.91 -6.90 -3.04
CA LEU A 68 12.11 -6.44 -3.72
C LEU A 68 13.19 -6.00 -2.72
N LYS A 69 12.81 -5.28 -1.66
CA LYS A 69 13.74 -4.91 -0.57
C LYS A 69 14.33 -6.16 0.09
N LYS A 70 13.51 -7.17 0.40
CA LYS A 70 13.95 -8.45 0.97
C LYS A 70 14.92 -9.17 0.03
N TYR A 71 14.57 -9.27 -1.26
CA TYR A 71 15.43 -9.89 -2.27
C TYR A 71 16.78 -9.18 -2.38
N ARG A 72 16.81 -7.84 -2.44
CA ARG A 72 18.05 -7.05 -2.50
C ARG A 72 18.95 -7.32 -1.28
N THR A 73 18.38 -7.42 -0.09
CA THR A 73 19.12 -7.75 1.14
C THR A 73 19.70 -9.16 1.08
N LEU A 74 18.91 -10.16 0.67
CA LEU A 74 19.38 -11.55 0.55
C LEU A 74 20.49 -11.67 -0.49
N LYS A 75 20.30 -11.10 -1.69
CA LYS A 75 21.28 -11.13 -2.77
C LYS A 75 22.62 -10.53 -2.33
N ARG A 76 22.61 -9.41 -1.59
CA ARG A 76 23.85 -8.81 -1.07
C ARG A 76 24.60 -9.79 -0.16
N ARG A 77 23.91 -10.41 0.81
CA ARG A 77 24.54 -11.35 1.76
C ARG A 77 25.19 -12.54 1.06
N TYR A 78 24.45 -13.23 0.18
CA TYR A 78 24.99 -14.43 -0.49
C TYR A 78 26.07 -14.11 -1.53
N ASN A 79 25.98 -12.96 -2.24
CA ASN A 79 27.01 -12.57 -3.20
C ASN A 79 28.30 -12.06 -2.54
N ASP A 80 28.22 -11.58 -1.29
CA ASP A 80 29.40 -11.19 -0.51
C ASP A 80 30.16 -12.43 -0.01
N ASP A 81 29.46 -13.56 0.21
CA ASP A 81 30.05 -14.84 0.65
C ASP A 81 30.75 -15.62 -0.49
N ASP A 82 30.31 -15.48 -1.75
CA ASP A 82 30.91 -16.17 -2.92
C ASP A 82 32.26 -15.58 -3.40
N ASN A 83 32.68 -14.42 -2.85
CA ASN A 83 33.93 -13.73 -3.22
C ASN A 83 35.06 -13.88 -2.17
N GLN A 84 34.98 -14.89 -1.32
CA GLN A 84 35.99 -15.19 -0.30
C GLN A 84 36.62 -16.57 -0.53
#